data_AF-X1P565-F1
#
_entry.id   AF-X1P565-F1
#
_cell.length_a   1.000
_cell.length_b   1.000
_cell.length_c   1.000
_cell.angle_alpha   90.00
_cell.angle_beta   90.00
_cell.angle_gamma   90.00
#
_symmetry.space_group_name_H-M   'P 1'
#
loop_
_entity.id
_entity.type
_entity.pdbx_description
1 polymer ?
#
loop_
_entity_poly.entity_id
_entity_poly.type
_entity_poly.pdbx_seq_one_letter_code
_entity_poly.pdbx_strand_id
1 'polypeptide(L)' 'LNAETGEYVDLMKVGIVDPAKVARLALENAASISSILLTTESLVTDIPERETCPTSYAWRSWRYVLRYYW' A
#
# COMPACT_ATOMS: atom_id res chain seq x y z
N LEU A 1 -23.60 -6.60 -6.81
CA LEU A 1 -23.67 -5.68 -5.66
C LEU A 1 -23.42 -4.28 -6.21
N ASN A 2 -24.38 -3.36 -6.10
CA ASN A 2 -24.09 -1.96 -6.39
C ASN A 2 -23.20 -1.44 -5.26
N ALA A 3 -22.00 -0.97 -5.58
CA ALA A 3 -21.01 -0.53 -4.59
C ALA A 3 -21.44 0.73 -3.84
N GLU A 4 -22.32 1.57 -4.40
CA GLU A 4 -22.82 2.79 -3.76
C GLU A 4 -23.91 2.48 -2.73
N THR A 5 -24.88 1.63 -3.09
CA THR A 5 -26.04 1.34 -2.23
C THR A 5 -25.88 0.08 -1.38
N GLY A 6 -24.95 -0.81 -1.73
CA GLY A 6 -24.78 -2.11 -1.07
C GLY A 6 -25.88 -3.12 -1.38
N GLU A 7 -26.73 -2.87 -2.37
CA GLU A 7 -27.82 -3.79 -2.74
C GLU A 7 -27.39 -4.78 -3.85
N TYR A 8 -27.93 -6.00 -3.78
CA TYR A 8 -27.73 -7.00 -4.81
C TYR A 8 -28.67 -6.75 -5.98
N VAL A 9 -28.15 -6.07 -7.00
CA VAL A 9 -28.86 -5.79 -8.25
C VAL A 9 -28.15 -6.43 -9.45
N ASP A 10 -28.90 -6.61 -10.54
CA ASP A 10 -28.38 -7.01 -11.86
C ASP A 10 -27.57 -5.86 -12.47
N LEU A 11 -26.24 -5.97 -12.39
CA LEU A 11 -25.29 -4.93 -12.79
C LEU A 11 -25.38 -4.59 -14.28
N MET A 12 -25.74 -5.58 -15.13
CA MET A 12 -25.88 -5.36 -16.57
C MET A 12 -27.09 -4.48 -16.88
N LYS A 13 -28.22 -4.70 -16.18
CA LYS A 13 -29.44 -3.91 -16.38
C LYS A 13 -29.32 -2.47 -15.89
N VAL A 14 -28.54 -2.23 -14.84
CA VAL A 14 -28.28 -0.88 -14.32
C VAL A 14 -27.14 -0.17 -15.03
N GLY A 15 -26.51 -0.80 -16.03
CA GLY A 15 -25.46 -0.20 -16.87
C GLY A 15 -24.07 -0.13 -16.22
N ILE A 16 -23.86 -0.82 -15.10
CA ILE A 16 -22.57 -0.92 -14.43
C ILE A 16 -21.81 -2.09 -15.07
N VAL A 17 -21.01 -1.80 -16.09
CA VAL A 17 -20.32 -2.81 -16.90
C VAL A 17 -18.84 -2.51 -17.00
N ASP A 18 -18.01 -3.49 -16.65
CA ASP A 18 -16.56 -3.42 -16.86
C ASP A 18 -16.17 -4.06 -18.21
N PRO A 19 -15.27 -3.42 -18.98
CA PRO A 19 -14.72 -4.04 -20.19
C PRO A 19 -13.99 -5.35 -19.87
N ALA A 20 -14.24 -6.39 -20.67
CA ALA A 20 -13.63 -7.71 -20.47
C ALA A 20 -12.09 -7.68 -20.40
N LYS A 21 -11.46 -6.75 -21.14
CA LYS A 21 -10.01 -6.54 -21.11
C LYS A 21 -9.48 -6.16 -19.72
N VAL A 22 -10.23 -5.35 -18.96
CA VAL A 22 -9.81 -4.89 -17.62
C VAL A 22 -9.77 -6.06 -16.65
N ALA A 23 -10.84 -6.86 -16.60
CA ALA A 23 -10.90 -8.04 -15.74
C ALA A 23 -9.80 -9.07 -16.08
N ARG A 24 -9.56 -9.31 -17.38
CA ARG A 24 -8.53 -10.25 -17.83
C ARG A 24 -7.12 -9.81 -17.43
N LEU A 25 -6.78 -8.55 -17.74
CA LEU A 25 -5.45 -8.01 -17.45
C LEU A 25 -5.20 -7.92 -15.94
N ALA A 26 -6.22 -7.56 -15.15
CA ALA A 26 -6.11 -7.53 -13.70
C ALA A 26 -5.72 -8.90 -13.13
N LEU A 27 -6.38 -9.97 -13.61
CA LEU A 27 -6.07 -11.34 -13.17
C LEU A 27 -4.70 -11.81 -13.64
N GLU A 28 -4.35 -11.59 -14.91
CA GLU A 28 -3.05 -11.98 -15.48
C GLU A 28 -1.88 -11.29 -14.74
N ASN A 29 -2.01 -9.99 -14.45
CA ASN A 29 -1.01 -9.23 -13.72
C ASN A 29 -0.88 -9.69 -12.26
N ALA A 30 -2.01 -9.95 -11.60
CA ALA A 30 -2.02 -10.47 -10.24
C ALA A 30 -1.31 -11.84 -10.17
N ALA A 31 -1.64 -12.75 -11.09
CA ALA A 31 -1.03 -14.08 -11.15
C ALA A 31 0.49 -14.00 -11.38
N SER A 32 0.94 -13.10 -12.27
CA SER A 32 2.37 -12.85 -12.52
C SER A 32 3.13 -12.44 -11.26
N ILE A 33 2.59 -11.48 -10.50
CA ILE A 33 3.20 -11.00 -9.25
C ILE A 33 3.18 -12.10 -8.18
N SER A 34 2.05 -12.79 -8.00
CA SER A 34 1.92 -13.88 -7.03
C SER A 34 2.92 -15.01 -7.31
N SER A 35 3.20 -15.33 -8.57
CA SER A 35 4.18 -16.36 -8.94
C SER A 35 5.60 -16.00 -8.47
N ILE A 36 5.99 -14.73 -8.57
CA ILE A 36 7.30 -14.27 -8.10
C ILE A 36 7.32 -14.27 -6.56
N LEU A 37 6.27 -13.75 -5.93
CA LEU A 37 6.17 -13.70 -4.47
C LEU A 37 6.25 -15.08 -3.81
N LEU A 38 5.62 -16.10 -4.40
CA LEU A 38 5.62 -17.46 -3.85
C LEU A 38 6.94 -18.21 -4.02
N THR A 39 7.74 -17.86 -5.02
CA THR A 39 9.02 -18.52 -5.31
C THR A 39 10.22 -17.76 -4.74
N THR A 40 10.01 -16.54 -4.26
CA THR A 40 11.05 -15.73 -3.63
C THR A 40 11.12 -16.08 -2.14
N GLU A 41 12.08 -16.92 -1.77
CA GLU A 41 12.29 -17.39 -0.39
C GLU A 41 12.75 -16.29 0.58
N SER A 42 13.41 -15.23 0.08
CA SER A 42 13.92 -14.15 0.93
C SER A 42 14.01 -12.82 0.17
N LEU A 43 13.77 -11.73 0.89
CA LEU A 43 13.87 -10.35 0.41
C LEU A 43 14.93 -9.63 1.25
N VAL A 44 15.97 -9.10 0.61
CA VAL A 44 16.96 -8.24 1.26
C VAL A 44 16.52 -6.80 1.09
N THR A 45 16.41 -6.06 2.20
CA THR A 45 16.05 -4.64 2.21
C THR A 45 17.06 -3.86 3.05
N ASP A 46 17.37 -2.64 2.63
CA ASP A 46 18.20 -1.73 3.40
C ASP A 46 17.46 -1.25 4.65
N ILE A 47 18.21 -1.01 5.73
CA ILE A 47 17.64 -0.42 6.94
C ILE A 47 17.21 1.01 6.59
N PRO A 48 15.96 1.41 6.87
CA PRO A 48 15.51 2.77 6.59
C PRO A 48 16.46 3.77 7.28
N GLU A 49 17.03 4.68 6.48
CA GLU A 49 17.86 5.74 7.01
C GLU A 49 17.01 6.58 7.99
N ARG A 50 17.58 6.92 9.15
CA ARG A 50 16.97 7.94 9.99
C ARG A 50 16.92 9.21 9.18
N GLU A 51 15.72 9.76 8.98
CA GLU A 51 15.58 11.11 8.44
C GLU A 51 16.56 12.02 9.18
N THR A 52 17.52 12.56 8.44
CA THR A 52 18.37 13.61 8.96
C THR A 52 17.43 14.78 9.21
N CYS A 53 16.98 14.92 10.46
CA CYS A 53 16.31 16.13 10.89
C CYS A 53 17.17 17.29 10.39
N PRO A 54 16.64 18.20 9.54
CA PRO A 54 17.43 19.27 8.99
C PRO A 54 18.11 19.98 10.15
N THR A 55 19.42 20.12 10.04
CA THR A 55 20.39 20.46 11.10
C THR A 55 20.14 21.86 11.72
N SER A 56 19.03 22.52 11.38
CA SER A 56 18.57 23.79 11.94
C SER A 56 17.86 23.65 13.30
N TYR A 57 17.43 22.46 13.70
CA TYR A 57 16.69 22.26 14.97
C TYR A 57 17.29 21.21 15.92
N ALA A 58 18.61 20.96 15.84
CA ALA A 58 19.31 19.99 16.69
C ALA A 58 19.08 20.20 18.21
N TRP A 59 18.86 21.45 18.64
CA TRP A 59 18.57 21.80 20.03
C TRP A 59 17.19 21.32 20.54
N ARG A 60 16.21 21.06 19.64
CA ARG A 60 14.90 20.48 20.02
C ARG A 60 15.01 19.01 20.44
N SER A 61 15.99 18.28 19.91
CA SER A 61 16.23 16.88 20.28
C SER A 61 16.80 16.73 21.70
N TRP A 62 17.64 17.67 22.16
CA TRP A 62 18.16 17.65 23.53
C TRP A 62 17.07 17.92 24.59
N ARG A 63 15.98 18.62 24.25
CA ARG A 63 14.82 18.78 25.14
C ARG A 63 14.08 17.45 25.42
N TYR A 64 14.04 16.54 24.44
CA TYR A 64 13.44 15.21 24.63
C TYR A 64 14.32 14.30 25.48
N VAL A 65 15.64 14.36 25.27
CA VAL A 65 16.61 13.56 26.05
C VAL A 65 16.69 14.04 27.51
N LEU A 66 16.70 15.36 27.75
CA LEU A 66 16.79 15.92 29.10
C LEU A 66 15.50 15.74 29.92
N ARG A 67 14.33 15.58 29.28
CA ARG A 67 13.04 15.28 29.95
C ARG A 67 12.94 13.85 30.48
N TYR A 68 13.77 12.94 30.00
CA TYR A 68 13.78 11.54 30.45
C TYR A 68 14.81 11.26 31.55
N TYR A 69 15.70 12.20 31.83
CA TYR A 69 16.81 12.02 32.76
C TYR A 69 16.87 13.07 33.89
N TRP A 70 15.84 13.92 34.01
CA TRP A 70 15.46 14.76 35.16
C TRP A 70 13.94 14.93 35.15
#